data_AF-A0A3D0XZA5-F1
#
_entry.id   AF-A0A3D0XZA5-F1
#
_cell.length_a   1.000
_cell.length_b   1.000
_cell.length_c   1.000
_cell.angle_alpha   90.00
_cell.angle_beta   90.00
_cell.angle_gamma   90.00
#
_symmetry.space_group_name_H-M   'P 1'
#
loop_
_entity.id
_entity.type
_entity.pdbx_description
1 polymer ?
#
loop_
_entity_poly.entity_id
_entity_poly.type
_entity_poly.pdbx_seq_one_letter_code
_entity_poly.pdbx_strand_id
1 'polypeptide(L)'
;MKKNHKEELDIEIQTQIDEFFLCNNIEEKYNPLLADPVKVELNNGYFSDNKVEFLELWLKLLKKYPKDYIESFISNSYGYYYPEAKHWVANRTIELNNLGIVQTPLVKGKITSKIDSYIEKRDIPLISMFFSVGMAFWIIIISFGYELLTKNYEMVIPYAIIFILWLTIVASP
;
A
#
# COMPACT_ATOMS: atom_id res chain seq x y z
N MET A 1 -1.16 -14.44 -7.96
CA MET A 1 -0.46 -15.65 -8.44
C MET A 1 -1.04 -16.97 -7.95
N LYS A 2 -0.73 -17.49 -6.74
CA LYS A 2 -1.22 -18.83 -6.32
C LYS A 2 -2.75 -18.94 -6.38
N LYS A 3 -3.47 -17.86 -6.04
CA LYS A 3 -4.93 -17.73 -6.17
C LYS A 3 -5.46 -17.85 -7.62
N ASN A 4 -4.71 -17.35 -8.61
CA ASN A 4 -5.17 -17.24 -10.01
C ASN A 4 -4.64 -18.36 -10.91
N HIS A 5 -3.50 -18.96 -10.56
CA HIS A 5 -2.73 -19.87 -11.42
C HIS A 5 -2.39 -21.21 -10.76
N LYS A 6 -3.12 -21.61 -9.71
CA LYS A 6 -2.82 -22.83 -8.94
C LYS A 6 -2.67 -24.09 -9.80
N GLU A 7 -3.52 -24.24 -10.81
CA GLU A 7 -3.52 -25.40 -11.71
C GLU A 7 -2.39 -25.37 -12.76
N GLU A 8 -1.83 -24.18 -13.05
CA GLU A 8 -0.77 -23.96 -14.04
C GLU A 8 0.64 -23.93 -13.41
N LEU A 9 0.70 -24.00 -12.08
CA LEU A 9 1.93 -23.97 -11.31
C LEU A 9 2.51 -25.38 -11.18
N ASP A 10 3.77 -25.53 -11.56
CA ASP A 10 4.52 -26.77 -11.35
C ASP A 10 4.49 -27.13 -9.85
N ILE A 11 4.27 -28.41 -9.54
CA ILE A 11 4.15 -28.91 -8.16
C ILE A 11 5.37 -28.50 -7.33
N GLU A 12 6.57 -28.60 -7.90
CA GLU A 12 7.82 -28.20 -7.26
C GLU A 12 7.82 -26.71 -6.83
N ILE A 13 7.29 -25.82 -7.69
CA ILE A 13 7.17 -24.40 -7.38
C ILE A 13 6.13 -24.17 -6.27
N GLN A 14 5.04 -24.93 -6.27
CA GLN A 14 4.04 -24.83 -5.20
C GLN A 14 4.62 -25.24 -3.85
N THR A 15 5.38 -26.35 -3.81
CA THR A 15 6.08 -26.79 -2.60
C THR A 15 7.08 -25.74 -2.12
N GLN A 16 7.89 -25.18 -3.03
CA GLN A 16 8.85 -24.11 -2.69
C GLN A 16 8.15 -22.88 -2.11
N ILE A 17 7.00 -22.48 -2.67
CA ILE A 17 6.20 -21.38 -2.11
C ILE A 17 5.75 -21.74 -0.69
N ASP A 18 5.25 -22.95 -0.47
CA ASP A 18 4.68 -23.37 0.81
C ASP A 18 5.71 -23.48 1.94
N GLU A 19 6.97 -23.75 1.64
CA GLU A 19 8.05 -23.74 2.65
C GLU A 19 8.27 -22.36 3.28
N PHE A 20 8.02 -21.29 2.54
CA PHE A 20 8.15 -19.91 3.03
C PHE A 20 6.98 -19.47 3.91
N PHE A 21 5.89 -20.24 4.00
CA PHE A 21 4.72 -19.87 4.79
C PHE A 21 4.38 -20.93 5.85
N LEU A 22 3.82 -20.48 6.97
CA LEU A 22 3.40 -21.34 8.08
C LEU A 22 2.02 -21.99 7.83
N CYS A 23 1.33 -21.60 6.75
CA CYS A 23 0.01 -22.11 6.38
C CYS A 23 0.00 -22.72 4.97
N ASN A 24 -0.88 -23.70 4.77
CA ASN A 24 -1.01 -24.42 3.50
C ASN A 24 -2.04 -23.80 2.53
N ASN A 25 -2.79 -22.78 2.98
CA ASN A 25 -3.88 -22.15 2.23
C ASN A 25 -3.65 -20.64 2.03
N ILE A 26 -2.40 -20.25 1.74
CA ILE A 26 -2.00 -18.84 1.59
C ILE A 26 -2.82 -18.08 0.53
N GLU A 27 -3.35 -18.78 -0.48
CA GLU A 27 -4.22 -18.21 -1.50
C GLU A 27 -5.55 -17.68 -0.97
N GLU A 28 -6.09 -18.29 0.09
CA GLU A 28 -7.34 -17.87 0.72
C GLU A 28 -7.14 -16.60 1.55
N LYS A 29 -5.92 -16.40 2.05
CA LYS A 29 -5.52 -15.21 2.81
C LYS A 29 -5.18 -14.01 1.91
N TYR A 30 -5.06 -14.21 0.60
CA TYR A 30 -4.73 -13.11 -0.31
C TYR A 30 -5.85 -12.05 -0.36
N ASN A 31 -5.47 -10.83 0.03
CA ASN A 31 -6.27 -9.63 -0.10
C ASN A 31 -5.56 -8.63 -1.04
N PRO A 32 -6.19 -8.17 -2.13
CA PRO A 32 -5.56 -7.23 -3.06
C PRO A 32 -5.25 -5.86 -2.43
N LEU A 33 -5.92 -5.49 -1.33
CA LEU A 33 -5.77 -4.20 -0.67
C LEU A 33 -4.81 -4.23 0.51
N LEU A 34 -4.48 -5.41 1.04
CA LEU A 34 -3.70 -5.56 2.27
C LEU A 34 -2.77 -6.76 2.15
N ALA A 35 -1.48 -6.51 2.38
CA ALA A 35 -0.48 -7.57 2.42
C ALA A 35 -0.41 -8.28 3.79
N ASP A 36 -0.87 -7.65 4.88
CA ASP A 36 -0.76 -8.17 6.25
C ASP A 36 -1.26 -9.62 6.44
N PRO A 37 -2.42 -10.02 5.88
CA PRO A 37 -2.92 -11.40 6.04
C PRO A 37 -1.98 -12.47 5.47
N VAL A 38 -1.15 -12.12 4.49
CA VAL A 38 -0.12 -12.99 3.92
C VAL A 38 1.21 -12.82 4.67
N LYS A 39 1.59 -11.58 5.01
CA LYS A 39 2.84 -11.25 5.71
C LYS A 39 2.94 -11.94 7.08
N VAL A 40 1.83 -12.02 7.83
CA VAL A 40 1.79 -12.69 9.16
C VAL A 40 2.13 -14.17 9.08
N GLU A 41 1.86 -14.81 7.95
CA GLU A 41 2.09 -16.24 7.76
C GLU A 41 3.53 -16.55 7.30
N LEU A 42 4.36 -15.54 7.07
CA LEU A 42 5.74 -15.75 6.64
C LEU A 42 6.50 -16.56 7.71
N ASN A 43 7.11 -17.66 7.28
CA ASN A 43 8.02 -18.42 8.11
C ASN A 43 9.35 -17.66 8.24
N ASN A 44 9.43 -16.73 9.21
CA ASN A 44 10.58 -15.84 9.39
C ASN A 44 11.90 -16.59 9.61
N GLY A 45 11.87 -17.77 10.24
CA GLY A 45 13.07 -18.61 10.42
C GLY A 45 13.58 -19.12 9.08
N TYR A 46 12.71 -19.82 8.35
CA TYR A 46 13.05 -20.37 7.03
C TYR A 46 13.43 -19.27 6.03
N PHE A 47 12.69 -18.16 6.00
CA PHE A 47 13.02 -17.02 5.16
C PHE A 47 14.39 -16.43 5.47
N SER A 48 14.75 -16.32 6.76
CA SER A 48 16.03 -15.74 7.16
C SER A 48 17.23 -16.58 6.70
N ASP A 49 17.06 -17.91 6.71
CA ASP A 49 18.09 -18.85 6.29
C ASP A 49 18.15 -19.00 4.75
N ASN A 50 17.02 -18.81 4.05
CA ASN A 50 16.86 -19.07 2.61
C ASN A 50 16.52 -17.82 1.77
N LYS A 51 17.11 -16.66 2.11
CA LYS A 51 16.81 -15.37 1.41
C LYS A 51 17.12 -15.39 -0.08
N VAL A 52 18.19 -16.08 -0.49
CA VAL A 52 18.61 -16.16 -1.90
C VAL A 52 17.61 -17.00 -2.69
N GLU A 53 17.21 -18.14 -2.15
CA GLU A 53 16.21 -19.02 -2.76
C GLU A 53 14.86 -18.31 -2.90
N PHE A 54 14.46 -17.53 -1.90
CA PHE A 54 13.27 -16.69 -1.98
C PHE A 54 13.37 -15.69 -3.13
N LEU A 55 14.50 -15.00 -3.28
CA LEU A 55 14.71 -14.01 -4.34
C LEU A 55 14.70 -14.65 -5.73
N GLU A 56 15.33 -15.82 -5.88
CA GLU A 56 15.33 -16.60 -7.12
C GLU A 56 13.91 -17.04 -7.51
N LEU A 57 13.17 -17.59 -6.55
CA LEU A 57 11.76 -17.95 -6.72
C LEU A 57 10.94 -16.73 -7.13
N TRP A 58 11.08 -15.61 -6.40
CA TRP A 58 10.37 -14.36 -6.70
C TRP A 58 10.68 -13.84 -8.11
N LEU A 59 11.94 -13.87 -8.55
CA LEU A 59 12.33 -13.45 -9.90
C LEU A 59 11.83 -14.40 -10.99
N LYS A 60 11.85 -15.72 -10.73
CA LYS A 60 11.29 -16.75 -11.63
C LYS A 60 9.80 -16.52 -11.85
N LEU A 61 9.07 -16.26 -10.78
CA LEU A 61 7.64 -15.98 -10.81
C LEU A 61 7.32 -14.63 -11.47
N LEU A 62 8.13 -13.58 -11.23
CA LEU A 62 8.00 -12.29 -11.92
C LEU A 62 8.11 -12.45 -13.45
N LYS A 63 9.09 -13.24 -13.92
CA LYS A 63 9.27 -13.48 -15.37
C LYS A 63 8.11 -14.27 -15.98
N LYS A 64 7.55 -15.25 -15.24
CA LYS A 64 6.45 -16.10 -15.72
C LYS A 64 5.10 -15.37 -15.68
N TYR A 65 4.86 -14.54 -14.65
CA TYR A 65 3.57 -13.87 -14.40
C TYR A 65 3.72 -12.36 -14.14
N PRO A 66 4.31 -11.58 -15.06
CA PRO A 66 4.58 -10.15 -14.83
C PRO A 66 3.30 -9.34 -14.58
N LYS A 67 2.17 -9.74 -15.19
CA LYS A 67 0.88 -9.10 -15.01
C LYS A 67 0.40 -9.13 -13.56
N ASP A 68 0.49 -10.29 -12.91
CA ASP A 68 0.08 -10.46 -11.51
C ASP A 68 0.88 -9.55 -10.56
N TYR A 69 2.15 -9.32 -10.85
CA TYR A 69 3.01 -8.43 -10.07
C TYR A 69 2.60 -6.97 -10.23
N ILE A 70 2.32 -6.54 -11.46
CA ILE A 70 1.84 -5.18 -11.75
C ILE A 70 0.48 -4.95 -11.07
N GLU A 71 -0.46 -5.89 -11.19
CA GLU A 71 -1.78 -5.79 -10.56
C GLU A 71 -1.66 -5.75 -9.03
N SER A 72 -0.80 -6.59 -8.44
CA SER A 72 -0.56 -6.60 -7.00
C SER A 72 0.06 -5.29 -6.54
N PHE A 73 1.05 -4.77 -7.26
CA PHE A 73 1.68 -3.48 -6.96
C PHE A 73 0.69 -2.31 -7.03
N ILE A 74 -0.11 -2.23 -8.09
CA ILE A 74 -1.13 -1.18 -8.24
C ILE A 74 -2.16 -1.30 -7.11
N SER A 75 -2.68 -2.51 -6.85
CA SER A 75 -3.71 -2.73 -5.83
C SER A 75 -3.25 -2.37 -4.42
N ASN A 76 -1.95 -2.55 -4.12
CA ASN A 76 -1.38 -2.19 -2.82
C ASN A 76 -0.86 -0.74 -2.76
N SER A 77 -0.81 0.01 -3.86
CA SER A 77 -0.26 1.38 -3.87
C SER A 77 -1.21 2.47 -4.37
N TYR A 78 -2.34 2.12 -5.00
CA TYR A 78 -3.22 3.10 -5.66
C TYR A 78 -3.76 4.17 -4.72
N GLY A 79 -3.84 3.91 -3.41
CA GLY A 79 -4.20 4.93 -2.42
C GLY A 79 -3.33 6.19 -2.44
N TYR A 80 -2.07 6.07 -2.89
CA TYR A 80 -1.13 7.18 -2.96
C TYR A 80 -1.29 8.06 -4.21
N TYR A 81 -2.12 7.67 -5.17
CA TYR A 81 -2.32 8.43 -6.43
C TYR A 81 -3.76 8.38 -6.96
N TYR A 82 -4.69 7.70 -6.29
CA TYR A 82 -6.12 7.68 -6.63
C TYR A 82 -6.93 8.49 -5.61
N PRO A 83 -7.48 9.66 -5.98
CA PRO A 83 -8.17 10.55 -5.05
C PRO A 83 -9.29 9.88 -4.26
N GLU A 84 -10.09 8.97 -4.83
CA GLU A 84 -11.25 8.36 -4.15
C GLU A 84 -10.93 7.06 -3.39
N ALA A 85 -9.64 6.76 -3.13
CA ALA A 85 -9.27 5.58 -2.34
C ALA A 85 -9.75 5.66 -0.88
N LYS A 86 -10.74 4.85 -0.49
CA LYS A 86 -11.43 4.97 0.81
C LYS A 86 -10.64 4.49 2.03
N HIS A 87 -9.81 3.46 1.87
CA HIS A 87 -9.14 2.77 2.99
C HIS A 87 -7.70 3.26 3.28
N TRP A 88 -7.35 4.45 2.79
CA TRP A 88 -5.99 5.01 2.80
C TRP A 88 -5.88 6.33 3.58
N VAL A 89 -6.74 6.51 4.59
CA VAL A 89 -6.65 7.63 5.51
C VAL A 89 -5.74 7.23 6.67
N ALA A 90 -4.85 8.12 7.11
CA ALA A 90 -4.05 7.89 8.31
C ALA A 90 -4.97 7.45 9.46
N ASN A 91 -4.64 6.34 10.12
CA ASN A 91 -5.45 5.88 11.25
C ASN A 91 -5.39 6.95 12.34
N ARG A 92 -6.55 7.51 12.69
CA ARG A 92 -6.69 8.57 13.69
C ARG A 92 -7.18 8.04 15.02
N THR A 93 -7.29 6.72 15.15
CA THR A 93 -7.75 6.04 16.36
C THR A 93 -6.62 5.25 16.99
N ILE A 94 -6.68 5.12 18.32
CA ILE A 94 -5.80 4.22 19.06
C ILE A 94 -6.53 2.90 19.20
N GLU A 95 -5.92 1.82 18.72
CA GLU A 95 -6.40 0.48 18.99
C GLU A 95 -6.17 0.08 20.46
N LEU A 96 -6.96 -0.88 20.91
CA LEU A 96 -6.79 -1.49 22.23
C LEU A 96 -5.36 -1.99 22.40
N ASN A 97 -4.69 -1.51 23.44
CA ASN A 97 -3.30 -1.81 23.70
C ASN A 97 -3.06 -2.08 25.18
N ASN A 98 -2.07 -2.94 25.46
CA ASN A 98 -1.68 -3.31 26.82
C ASN A 98 -0.79 -2.25 27.48
N LEU A 99 -0.53 -1.13 26.79
CA LEU A 99 0.34 -0.04 27.24
C LEU A 99 -0.44 1.07 27.96
N GLY A 100 -1.77 0.96 28.04
CA GLY A 100 -2.64 1.97 28.66
C GLY A 100 -2.71 3.28 27.87
N ILE A 101 -2.29 3.28 26.60
CA ILE A 101 -2.33 4.46 25.74
C ILE A 101 -3.78 4.68 25.33
N VAL A 102 -4.29 5.87 25.63
CA VAL A 102 -5.66 6.27 25.31
C VAL A 102 -5.66 7.54 24.48
N GLN A 103 -6.62 7.65 23.57
CA GLN A 103 -6.78 8.86 22.77
C GLN A 103 -7.43 9.95 23.62
N THR A 104 -6.69 11.03 23.87
CA THR A 104 -7.18 12.20 24.62
C THR A 104 -7.38 13.39 23.66
N PRO A 105 -8.55 13.53 23.00
CA PRO A 105 -8.78 14.64 22.09
C PRO A 105 -8.78 15.97 22.86
N LEU A 106 -7.89 16.88 22.45
CA LEU A 106 -7.78 18.23 23.02
C LEU A 106 -8.98 19.10 22.63
N VAL A 107 -9.53 18.91 21.42
CA VAL A 107 -10.70 19.63 20.93
C VAL A 107 -11.92 18.71 21.01
N LYS A 108 -12.89 19.07 21.86
CA LYS A 108 -14.10 18.29 22.11
C LYS A 108 -15.33 19.03 21.59
N GLY A 109 -16.24 18.33 20.93
CA GLY A 109 -17.51 18.90 20.48
C GLY A 109 -18.24 18.06 19.44
N LYS A 110 -19.55 18.30 19.28
CA LYS A 110 -20.38 17.60 18.28
C LYS A 110 -19.97 17.91 16.83
N ILE A 111 -19.42 19.10 16.60
CA ILE A 111 -18.98 19.53 15.27
C ILE A 111 -17.70 18.81 14.88
N THR A 112 -16.71 18.71 15.78
CA THR A 112 -15.45 18.03 15.51
C THR A 112 -15.65 16.54 15.26
N SER A 113 -16.44 15.86 16.09
CA SER A 113 -16.79 14.45 15.87
C SER A 113 -17.51 14.21 14.53
N LYS A 114 -18.31 15.19 14.09
CA LYS A 114 -19.03 15.10 12.81
C LYS A 114 -18.08 15.28 11.63
N ILE A 115 -17.17 16.24 11.69
CA ILE A 115 -16.11 16.44 10.69
C ILE A 115 -15.23 15.19 10.60
N ASP A 116 -14.79 14.64 11.75
CA ASP A 116 -13.97 13.43 11.79
C ASP A 116 -14.65 12.25 11.09
N SER A 117 -15.95 12.07 11.34
CA SER A 117 -16.74 11.03 10.70
C SER A 117 -16.86 11.22 9.18
N TYR A 118 -16.93 12.47 8.69
CA TYR A 118 -16.97 12.73 7.25
C TYR A 118 -15.62 12.46 6.56
N ILE A 119 -14.52 12.80 7.23
CA ILE A 119 -13.17 12.51 6.74
C ILE A 119 -12.94 11.00 6.68
N GLU A 120 -13.46 10.24 7.65
CA GLU A 120 -13.31 8.79 7.71
C GLU A 120 -14.18 8.07 6.68
N LYS A 121 -15.45 8.43 6.60
CA LYS A 121 -16.40 7.74 5.71
C LYS A 121 -16.17 8.05 4.24
N ARG A 122 -15.68 9.26 3.93
CA ARG A 122 -15.44 9.73 2.55
C ARG A 122 -16.68 9.55 1.64
N ASP A 123 -17.88 9.76 2.19
CA ASP A 123 -19.16 9.48 1.51
C ASP A 123 -19.58 10.55 0.49
N ILE A 124 -19.01 11.75 0.57
CA ILE A 124 -19.34 12.86 -0.34
C ILE A 124 -18.23 12.97 -1.39
N PRO A 125 -18.49 12.61 -2.66
CA PRO A 125 -17.51 12.74 -3.73
C PRO A 125 -17.00 14.19 -3.85
N LEU A 126 -15.77 14.37 -4.34
CA LEU A 126 -15.07 15.68 -4.44
C LEU A 126 -14.65 16.28 -3.09
N ILE A 127 -15.53 16.35 -2.09
CA ILE A 127 -15.15 16.81 -0.74
C ILE A 127 -14.21 15.80 -0.10
N SER A 128 -14.54 14.51 -0.25
CA SER A 128 -13.68 13.41 0.18
C SER A 128 -12.27 13.56 -0.38
N MET A 129 -12.10 13.98 -1.65
CA MET A 129 -10.81 14.05 -2.34
C MET A 129 -9.82 14.97 -1.64
N PHE A 130 -10.25 16.06 -1.01
CA PHE A 130 -9.36 16.98 -0.29
C PHE A 130 -8.66 16.33 0.91
N PHE A 131 -9.17 15.22 1.42
CA PHE A 131 -8.57 14.44 2.50
C PHE A 131 -7.77 13.23 1.97
N SER A 132 -7.56 13.13 0.66
CA SER A 132 -6.86 12.01 0.03
C SER A 132 -5.40 12.33 -0.27
N VAL A 133 -4.52 11.38 0.01
CA VAL A 133 -3.13 11.40 -0.45
C VAL A 133 -3.06 11.48 -1.98
N GLY A 134 -3.94 10.75 -2.68
CA GLY A 134 -4.00 10.77 -4.13
C GLY A 134 -4.34 12.14 -4.73
N MET A 135 -5.18 12.94 -4.07
CA MET A 135 -5.46 14.31 -4.53
C MET A 135 -4.23 15.21 -4.38
N ALA A 136 -3.54 15.10 -3.24
CA ALA A 136 -2.30 15.84 -3.01
C ALA A 136 -1.24 15.52 -4.08
N PHE A 137 -1.10 14.24 -4.44
CA PHE A 137 -0.23 13.80 -5.53
C PHE A 137 -0.55 14.48 -6.87
N TRP A 138 -1.82 14.54 -7.27
CA TRP A 138 -2.21 15.19 -8.53
C TRP A 138 -2.02 16.71 -8.50
N ILE A 139 -2.25 17.37 -7.36
CA ILE A 139 -1.94 18.80 -7.21
C ILE A 139 -0.43 19.03 -7.41
N ILE A 140 0.41 18.19 -6.79
CA ILE A 140 1.87 18.28 -6.95
C ILE A 140 2.29 18.07 -8.41
N ILE A 141 1.71 17.09 -9.12
CA ILE A 141 1.98 16.87 -10.55
C ILE A 141 1.60 18.09 -11.39
N ILE A 142 0.41 18.65 -11.17
CA ILE A 142 -0.07 19.80 -11.94
C ILE A 142 0.80 21.02 -11.67
N SER A 143 1.14 21.29 -10.40
CA SER A 143 2.02 22.39 -10.02
C SER A 143 3.43 22.21 -10.58
N PHE A 144 3.98 20.99 -10.55
CA PHE A 144 5.27 20.68 -11.18
C PHE A 144 5.23 20.91 -12.69
N GLY A 145 4.18 20.42 -13.37
CA GLY A 145 3.99 20.63 -14.80
C GLY A 145 3.89 22.12 -15.15
N TYR A 146 3.23 22.93 -14.32
CA TYR A 146 3.16 24.37 -14.47
C TYR A 146 4.55 25.03 -14.40
N GLU A 147 5.38 24.69 -13.41
CA GLU A 147 6.74 25.24 -13.31
C GLU A 147 7.63 24.87 -14.51
N LEU A 148 7.46 23.67 -15.07
CA LEU A 148 8.16 23.27 -16.29
C LEU A 148 7.71 24.10 -17.50
N LEU A 149 6.42 24.38 -17.63
CA LEU A 149 5.87 25.20 -18.71
C LEU A 149 6.31 26.67 -18.62
N THR A 150 6.44 27.21 -17.41
CA THR A 150 6.94 28.57 -17.16
C THR A 150 8.47 28.67 -17.18
N LYS A 151 9.17 27.53 -17.38
CA LYS A 151 10.64 27.41 -17.40
C LYS A 151 11.32 27.81 -16.09
N ASN A 152 10.61 27.72 -14.97
CA ASN A 152 11.14 28.00 -13.65
C ASN A 152 11.89 26.79 -13.09
N TYR A 153 13.04 26.47 -13.69
CA TYR A 153 13.77 25.24 -13.38
C TYR A 153 14.38 25.21 -11.96
N GLU A 154 14.49 26.36 -11.29
CA GLU A 154 14.91 26.43 -9.89
C GLU A 154 13.96 25.64 -8.99
N MET A 155 12.66 25.61 -9.31
CA MET A 155 11.64 24.89 -8.55
C MET A 155 11.66 23.37 -8.80
N VAL A 156 12.36 22.88 -9.83
CA VAL A 156 12.42 21.44 -10.15
C VAL A 156 13.06 20.64 -9.01
N ILE A 157 14.05 21.20 -8.33
CA ILE A 157 14.78 20.52 -7.24
C ILE A 157 13.83 20.18 -6.07
N PRO A 158 13.07 21.13 -5.49
CA PRO A 158 12.05 20.81 -4.49
C PRO A 158 11.07 19.73 -4.92
N TYR A 159 10.54 19.77 -6.15
CA TYR A 159 9.63 18.74 -6.64
C TYR A 159 10.30 17.37 -6.78
N ALA A 160 11.57 17.32 -7.21
CA ALA A 160 12.32 16.07 -7.27
C ALA A 160 12.43 15.40 -5.89
N ILE A 161 12.66 16.18 -4.82
CA ILE A 161 12.67 15.67 -3.44
C ILE A 161 11.29 15.10 -3.07
N ILE A 162 10.21 15.81 -3.41
CA ILE A 162 8.84 15.35 -3.15
C ILE A 162 8.53 14.05 -3.91
N PHE A 163 8.95 13.93 -5.18
CA PHE A 163 8.77 12.70 -5.95
C PHE A 163 9.59 11.53 -5.40
N ILE A 164 10.82 11.78 -4.92
CA ILE A 164 11.61 10.75 -4.24
C ILE A 164 10.89 10.28 -2.98
N LEU A 165 10.37 11.20 -2.16
CA LEU A 165 9.58 10.85 -0.97
C LEU A 165 8.31 10.07 -1.33
N TRP A 166 7.62 10.45 -2.40
CA TRP A 166 6.46 9.70 -2.87
C TRP A 166 6.84 8.29 -3.34
N LEU A 167 7.97 8.14 -4.04
CA LEU A 167 8.47 6.83 -4.47
C LEU A 167 8.81 5.92 -3.29
N THR A 168 9.37 6.43 -2.19
CA THR A 168 9.64 5.61 -1.00
C THR A 168 8.35 5.14 -0.33
N ILE A 169 7.32 5.99 -0.32
CA ILE A 169 5.99 5.65 0.20
C ILE A 169 5.33 4.58 -0.66
N VAL A 170 5.40 4.71 -1.99
CA VAL A 170 4.85 3.73 -2.95
C VAL A 170 5.63 2.41 -2.97
N ALA A 171 6.89 2.41 -2.57
CA ALA A 171 7.71 1.19 -2.43
C ALA A 171 7.48 0.46 -1.09
N SER A 172 6.82 1.10 -0.12
CA SER A 172 6.51 0.53 1.20
C SER A 172 5.39 -0.53 1.30
N PRO A 173 4.37 -0.59 0.41
CA PRO A 173 3.24 -1.51 0.57
C PRO A 173 3.63 -2.99 0.64
#